data_AF-A0A2Z5JKN9-F1
#
_entry.id   AF-A0A2Z5JKN9-F1
#
_cell.length_a   1.000
_cell.length_b   1.000
_cell.length_c   1.000
_cell.angle_alpha   90.00
_cell.angle_beta   90.00
_cell.angle_gamma   90.00
#
_symmetry.space_group_name_H-M   'P 1'
#
loop_
_entity.id
_entity.type
_entity.pdbx_description
1 polymer ?
#
loop_
_entity_poly.entity_id
_entity_poly.type
_entity_poly.pdbx_seq_one_letter_code
_entity_poly.pdbx_strand_id
1 'polypeptide(L)'
;MQLKVSCEEQRDNITVVRVDSDGQGAVLDDRFAPELRKALVEVVEDGRLILVVDLSAIEVADNMGLAVLVGGLKRVHFKGGTLALVVTSERMRAMLSKTGLHRVFRIHDTVPSAVATLAADYVEKSVEQRRTAIEERARERRAVEQGIIESGDHTYEHLSEDITLVRVGVDALDGYTVPPLRKLLVDLVNHGRFYLVVDLTAIDHINSTGVGVFVGALKRIRAHHGGLALVVQRESVLKMFRIIGLTRVFPTFDTVGPAVEHLGRDVTKTHV
;
A
#
# COMPACT_ATOMS: atom_id res chain seq x y z
N MET A 1 14.76 -40.30 13.87
CA MET A 1 14.64 -39.15 12.96
C MET A 1 14.19 -37.97 13.78
N GLN A 2 15.11 -37.08 14.09
CA GLN A 2 14.85 -35.79 14.69
C GLN A 2 15.04 -34.72 13.62
N LEU A 3 14.06 -33.83 13.50
CA LEU A 3 14.28 -32.56 12.81
C LEU A 3 14.71 -31.53 13.83
N LYS A 4 15.61 -30.64 13.42
CA LYS A 4 16.02 -29.49 14.21
C LYS A 4 15.84 -28.24 13.38
N VAL A 5 15.20 -27.24 13.95
CA VAL A 5 15.11 -25.92 13.31
C VAL A 5 16.21 -25.02 13.84
N SER A 6 16.98 -24.41 12.94
CA SER A 6 17.98 -23.41 13.27
C SER A 6 17.73 -22.14 12.46
N CYS A 7 18.11 -20.99 13.03
CA CYS A 7 17.99 -19.70 12.37
C CYS A 7 19.39 -19.10 12.25
N GLU A 8 19.78 -18.73 11.04
CA GLU A 8 21.07 -18.12 10.74
C GLU A 8 20.81 -16.80 10.01
N GLU A 9 21.40 -15.72 10.51
CA GLU A 9 21.35 -14.43 9.82
C GLU A 9 22.41 -14.41 8.71
N GLN A 10 21.97 -14.07 7.51
CA GLN A 10 22.80 -13.88 6.33
C GLN A 10 22.88 -12.39 5.99
N ARG A 11 23.67 -12.06 4.95
CA ARG A 11 23.82 -10.68 4.48
C ARG A 11 22.47 -10.01 4.17
N ASP A 12 22.43 -8.70 4.29
CA ASP A 12 21.29 -7.85 3.92
C ASP A 12 19.99 -8.13 4.70
N ASN A 13 20.12 -8.47 6.00
CA ASN A 13 19.00 -8.76 6.91
C ASN A 13 18.13 -9.95 6.47
N ILE A 14 18.72 -10.87 5.69
CA ILE A 14 18.07 -12.10 5.25
C ILE A 14 18.26 -13.15 6.34
N THR A 15 17.18 -13.73 6.85
CA THR A 15 17.26 -14.83 7.81
C THR A 15 16.98 -16.15 7.12
N VAL A 16 17.93 -17.08 7.23
CA VAL A 16 17.77 -18.45 6.78
C VAL A 16 17.25 -19.28 7.95
N VAL A 17 16.03 -19.79 7.81
CA VAL A 17 15.43 -20.75 8.75
C VAL A 17 15.66 -22.14 8.17
N ARG A 18 16.64 -22.87 8.71
CA ARG A 18 17.04 -24.18 8.23
C ARG A 18 16.34 -25.28 9.02
N VAL A 19 15.80 -26.25 8.30
CA VAL A 19 15.25 -27.48 8.88
C VAL A 19 16.21 -28.62 8.56
N ASP A 20 16.99 -29.03 9.56
CA ASP A 20 17.94 -30.14 9.47
C ASP A 20 17.29 -31.45 9.89
N SER A 21 17.77 -32.57 9.34
CA SER A 21 17.35 -33.94 9.69
C SER A 21 18.58 -34.81 9.96
N ASP A 22 18.52 -35.64 10.99
CA ASP A 22 19.53 -36.67 11.29
C ASP A 22 19.33 -37.98 10.50
N GLY A 23 18.26 -38.09 9.71
CA GLY A 23 17.87 -39.29 8.97
C GLY A 23 17.43 -39.02 7.53
N GLN A 24 17.40 -40.07 6.72
CA GLN A 24 16.91 -40.03 5.33
C GLN A 24 15.37 -40.03 5.30
N GLY A 25 14.81 -39.35 4.31
CA GLY A 25 13.37 -39.31 4.03
C GLY A 25 12.55 -38.52 5.03
N ALA A 26 13.07 -37.38 5.46
CA ALA A 26 12.41 -36.53 6.42
C ALA A 26 11.08 -35.97 5.91
N VAL A 27 10.06 -36.07 6.75
CA VAL A 27 8.71 -35.59 6.47
C VAL A 27 8.41 -34.41 7.38
N LEU A 28 7.98 -33.29 6.80
CA LEU A 28 7.44 -32.17 7.56
C LEU A 28 5.96 -32.46 7.87
N ASP A 29 5.72 -33.10 9.01
CA ASP A 29 4.42 -33.54 9.49
C ASP A 29 3.99 -32.83 10.79
N ASP A 30 2.88 -33.27 11.40
CA ASP A 30 2.35 -32.74 12.66
C ASP A 30 3.35 -32.76 13.83
N ARG A 31 4.35 -33.64 13.81
CA ARG A 31 5.36 -33.75 14.87
C ARG A 31 6.36 -32.60 14.80
N PHE A 32 6.70 -32.15 13.59
CA PHE A 32 7.76 -31.16 13.36
C PHE A 32 7.25 -29.79 12.91
N ALA A 33 6.06 -29.75 12.33
CA ALA A 33 5.37 -28.51 11.94
C ALA A 33 5.30 -27.48 13.10
N PRO A 34 5.01 -27.85 14.37
CA PRO A 34 4.98 -26.89 15.47
C PRO A 34 6.31 -26.19 15.72
N GLU A 35 7.44 -26.89 15.59
CA GLU A 35 8.78 -26.31 15.82
C GLU A 35 9.13 -25.29 14.73
N LEU A 36 8.92 -25.65 13.45
CA LEU A 36 9.09 -24.71 12.34
C LEU A 36 8.14 -23.51 12.46
N ARG A 37 6.89 -23.74 12.86
CA ARG A 37 5.93 -22.66 13.12
C ARG A 37 6.44 -21.71 14.19
N LYS A 38 6.94 -22.24 15.31
CA LYS A 38 7.47 -21.45 16.41
C LYS A 38 8.64 -20.60 15.95
N ALA A 39 9.62 -21.19 15.26
CA ALA A 39 10.77 -20.47 14.72
C ALA A 39 10.34 -19.34 13.76
N LEU A 40 9.42 -19.62 12.84
CA LEU A 40 8.89 -18.60 11.92
C LEU A 40 8.12 -17.49 12.63
N VAL A 41 7.45 -17.78 13.75
CA VAL A 41 6.79 -16.75 14.56
C VAL A 41 7.84 -15.87 15.24
N GLU A 42 8.79 -16.48 15.95
CA GLU A 42 9.84 -15.75 16.68
C GLU A 42 10.65 -14.83 15.74
N VAL A 43 11.11 -15.37 14.61
CA VAL A 43 11.85 -14.59 13.61
C VAL A 43 11.05 -13.37 13.12
N VAL A 44 9.75 -13.53 12.87
CA VAL A 44 8.91 -12.43 12.38
C VAL A 44 8.50 -11.45 13.48
N GLU A 45 8.40 -11.89 14.73
CA GLU A 45 8.20 -10.98 15.87
C GLU A 45 9.46 -10.17 16.18
N ASP A 46 10.65 -10.72 15.93
CA ASP A 46 11.93 -9.98 16.00
C ASP A 46 12.10 -8.95 14.88
N GLY A 47 11.13 -8.79 13.98
CA GLY A 47 11.19 -7.85 12.86
C GLY A 47 12.05 -8.31 11.68
N ARG A 48 12.47 -9.58 11.67
CA ARG A 48 13.20 -10.18 10.54
C ARG A 48 12.19 -10.64 9.50
N LEU A 49 12.10 -9.90 8.39
CA LEU A 49 11.01 -10.00 7.42
C LEU A 49 11.44 -10.49 6.04
N ILE A 50 12.72 -10.78 5.83
CA ILE A 50 13.24 -11.33 4.58
C ILE A 50 13.74 -12.74 4.88
N LEU A 51 12.91 -13.74 4.60
CA LEU A 51 13.13 -15.12 5.06
C LEU A 51 13.43 -16.07 3.91
N VAL A 52 14.40 -16.95 4.13
CA VAL A 52 14.62 -18.15 3.32
C VAL A 52 14.37 -19.35 4.22
N VAL A 53 13.38 -20.17 3.90
CA VAL A 53 13.17 -21.44 4.60
C VAL A 53 13.89 -22.53 3.84
N ASP A 54 14.95 -23.07 4.43
CA ASP A 54 15.75 -24.14 3.86
C ASP A 54 15.16 -25.49 4.23
N LEU A 55 14.48 -26.11 3.26
CA LEU A 55 13.86 -27.43 3.35
C LEU A 55 14.69 -28.49 2.62
N SER A 56 15.99 -28.26 2.41
CA SER A 56 16.85 -29.19 1.65
C SER A 56 16.94 -30.58 2.27
N ALA A 57 16.74 -30.70 3.59
CA ALA A 57 16.70 -32.00 4.28
C ALA A 57 15.32 -32.68 4.24
N ILE A 58 14.28 -32.00 3.74
CA ILE A 58 12.89 -32.47 3.77
C ILE A 58 12.52 -33.11 2.43
N GLU A 59 12.06 -34.36 2.48
CA GLU A 59 11.65 -35.11 1.29
C GLU A 59 10.22 -34.78 0.86
N VAL A 60 9.30 -34.61 1.83
CA VAL A 60 7.89 -34.29 1.59
C VAL A 60 7.27 -33.62 2.82
N ALA A 61 6.14 -32.96 2.66
CA ALA A 61 5.35 -32.41 3.76
C ALA A 61 3.93 -32.98 3.72
N ASP A 62 3.25 -33.02 4.86
CA ASP A 62 1.82 -33.33 4.89
C ASP A 62 0.98 -32.03 4.87
N ASN A 63 -0.32 -32.16 5.14
CA ASN A 63 -1.23 -31.00 5.22
C ASN A 63 -0.81 -30.01 6.31
N MET A 64 -0.27 -30.48 7.44
CA MET A 64 0.18 -29.63 8.54
C MET A 64 1.50 -28.93 8.20
N GLY A 65 2.43 -29.62 7.57
CA GLY A 65 3.66 -29.04 7.06
C GLY A 65 3.39 -27.94 6.04
N LEU A 66 2.52 -28.20 5.06
CA LEU A 66 2.09 -27.18 4.10
C LEU A 66 1.40 -25.98 4.78
N ALA A 67 0.54 -26.24 5.77
CA ALA A 67 -0.13 -25.18 6.51
C ALA A 67 0.85 -24.27 7.27
N VAL A 68 1.97 -24.82 7.77
CA VAL A 68 3.03 -24.03 8.40
C VAL A 68 3.76 -23.16 7.40
N LEU A 69 4.11 -23.69 6.22
CA LEU A 69 4.76 -22.90 5.17
C LEU A 69 3.86 -21.76 4.70
N VAL A 70 2.58 -22.05 4.44
CA VAL A 70 1.60 -21.03 4.02
C VAL A 70 1.36 -20.01 5.13
N GLY A 71 1.27 -20.46 6.39
CA GLY A 71 1.12 -19.58 7.54
C GLY A 71 2.33 -18.67 7.75
N GLY A 72 3.54 -19.19 7.54
CA GLY A 72 4.79 -18.42 7.55
C GLY A 72 4.79 -17.33 6.49
N LEU A 73 4.48 -17.70 5.23
CA LEU A 73 4.39 -16.76 4.12
C LEU A 73 3.39 -15.64 4.40
N LYS A 74 2.16 -15.99 4.82
CA LYS A 74 1.12 -15.01 5.15
C LYS A 74 1.58 -14.05 6.26
N ARG A 75 2.24 -14.56 7.30
CA ARG A 75 2.73 -13.75 8.42
C ARG A 75 3.80 -12.77 7.99
N VAL A 76 4.77 -13.22 7.20
CA VAL A 76 5.83 -12.38 6.67
C VAL A 76 5.26 -11.29 5.76
N HIS A 77 4.37 -11.66 4.83
CA HIS A 77 3.72 -10.71 3.92
C HIS A 77 2.83 -9.71 4.64
N PHE A 78 2.14 -10.11 5.71
CA PHE A 78 1.30 -9.22 6.50
C PHE A 78 2.11 -8.06 7.11
N LYS A 79 3.38 -8.29 7.46
CA LYS A 79 4.31 -7.25 7.92
C LYS A 79 5.13 -6.61 6.77
N GLY A 80 4.77 -6.84 5.51
CA GLY A 80 5.46 -6.26 4.34
C GLY A 80 6.76 -6.97 3.92
N GLY A 81 7.06 -8.12 4.52
CA GLY A 81 8.24 -8.92 4.23
C GLY A 81 8.13 -9.78 2.97
N THR A 82 9.10 -10.68 2.77
CA THR A 82 9.06 -11.72 1.74
C THR A 82 9.65 -13.04 2.25
N LEU A 83 9.14 -14.16 1.75
CA LEU A 83 9.62 -15.49 2.11
C LEU A 83 9.84 -16.34 0.85
N ALA A 84 11.03 -16.94 0.75
CA ALA A 84 11.40 -17.91 -0.27
C ALA A 84 11.63 -19.30 0.36
N LEU A 85 11.47 -20.35 -0.44
CA LEU A 85 11.76 -21.73 -0.05
C LEU A 85 12.98 -22.23 -0.81
N VAL A 86 13.83 -22.99 -0.13
CA VAL A 86 14.82 -23.86 -0.79
C VAL A 86 14.32 -25.29 -0.71
N VAL A 87 14.14 -25.92 -1.86
CA VAL A 87 13.59 -27.28 -1.96
C VAL A 87 14.44 -28.10 -2.91
N THR A 88 15.14 -29.11 -2.44
CA THR A 88 15.97 -29.98 -3.29
C THR A 88 15.25 -31.27 -3.68
N SER A 89 14.25 -31.70 -2.91
CA SER A 89 13.48 -32.91 -3.16
C SER A 89 12.47 -32.75 -4.31
N GLU A 90 12.57 -33.61 -5.31
CA GLU A 90 11.58 -33.75 -6.39
C GLU A 90 10.19 -34.11 -5.87
N ARG A 91 10.09 -34.90 -4.79
CA ARG A 91 8.79 -35.27 -4.20
C ARG A 91 8.10 -34.06 -3.59
N MET A 92 8.85 -33.23 -2.87
CA MET A 92 8.35 -31.97 -2.30
C MET A 92 7.94 -30.99 -3.41
N ARG A 93 8.75 -30.86 -4.47
CA ARG A 93 8.43 -30.04 -5.64
C ARG A 93 7.15 -30.49 -6.34
N ALA A 94 7.02 -31.79 -6.59
CA ALA A 94 5.82 -32.37 -7.19
C ALA A 94 4.57 -32.09 -6.34
N MET A 95 4.70 -32.13 -5.01
CA MET A 95 3.60 -31.81 -4.11
C MET A 95 3.21 -30.33 -4.13
N LEU A 96 4.19 -29.41 -4.09
CA LEU A 96 3.94 -27.97 -4.24
C LEU A 96 3.35 -27.63 -5.61
N SER A 97 3.72 -28.40 -6.64
CA SER A 97 3.12 -28.29 -7.98
C SER A 97 1.64 -28.70 -7.97
N LYS A 98 1.34 -29.90 -7.45
CA LYS A 98 -0.03 -30.46 -7.39
C LYS A 98 -0.99 -29.58 -6.57
N THR A 99 -0.48 -28.93 -5.54
CA THR A 99 -1.27 -28.04 -4.66
C THR A 99 -1.33 -26.59 -5.16
N GLY A 100 -0.65 -26.26 -6.27
CA GLY A 100 -0.59 -24.90 -6.80
C GLY A 100 0.33 -23.93 -6.03
N LEU A 101 0.93 -24.38 -4.92
CA LEU A 101 1.78 -23.58 -4.05
C LEU A 101 3.08 -23.11 -4.73
N HIS A 102 3.54 -23.81 -5.77
CA HIS A 102 4.65 -23.36 -6.62
C HIS A 102 4.44 -21.98 -7.28
N ARG A 103 3.19 -21.51 -7.41
CA ARG A 103 2.86 -20.17 -7.93
C ARG A 103 2.88 -19.09 -6.86
N VAL A 104 2.85 -19.52 -5.59
CA VAL A 104 2.73 -18.64 -4.42
C VAL A 104 4.10 -18.47 -3.76
N PHE A 105 4.90 -19.52 -3.69
CA PHE A 105 6.26 -19.48 -3.18
C PHE A 105 7.27 -19.24 -4.31
N ARG A 106 8.27 -18.41 -4.02
CA ARG A 106 9.53 -18.43 -4.77
C ARG A 106 10.35 -19.62 -4.30
N ILE A 107 10.59 -20.57 -5.19
CA ILE A 107 11.28 -21.82 -4.88
C ILE A 107 12.64 -21.81 -5.55
N HIS A 108 13.67 -22.14 -4.78
CA HIS A 108 15.06 -22.18 -5.22
C HIS A 108 15.67 -23.56 -4.95
N ASP A 109 16.72 -23.89 -5.69
CA ASP A 109 17.45 -25.16 -5.52
C ASP A 109 18.50 -25.07 -4.40
N THR A 110 18.97 -23.87 -4.06
CA THR A 110 20.03 -23.66 -3.06
C THR A 110 19.80 -22.39 -2.24
N VAL A 111 20.30 -22.38 -1.00
CA VAL A 111 20.29 -21.19 -0.13
C VAL A 111 20.99 -19.99 -0.77
N PRO A 112 22.20 -20.12 -1.36
CA PRO A 112 22.84 -18.99 -2.02
C PRO A 112 22.01 -18.37 -3.15
N SER A 113 21.29 -19.18 -3.94
CA SER A 113 20.39 -18.66 -4.98
C SER A 113 19.23 -17.88 -4.39
N ALA A 114 18.56 -18.42 -3.37
CA ALA A 114 17.45 -17.74 -2.69
C ALA A 114 17.90 -16.42 -2.06
N VAL A 115 19.02 -16.44 -1.34
CA VAL A 115 19.62 -15.25 -0.71
C VAL A 115 19.97 -14.21 -1.77
N ALA A 116 20.61 -14.60 -2.87
CA ALA A 116 20.97 -13.66 -3.95
C ALA A 116 19.74 -13.01 -4.59
N THR A 117 18.67 -13.77 -4.83
CA THR A 117 17.41 -13.22 -5.37
C THR A 117 16.76 -12.26 -4.37
N LEU A 118 16.65 -12.62 -3.09
CA LEU A 118 16.05 -11.75 -2.09
C LEU A 118 16.91 -10.50 -1.80
N ALA A 119 18.24 -10.61 -1.88
CA ALA A 119 19.16 -9.48 -1.76
C ALA A 119 19.05 -8.53 -2.96
N ALA A 120 18.92 -9.06 -4.18
CA ALA A 120 18.68 -8.25 -5.38
C ALA A 120 17.35 -7.47 -5.27
N ASP A 121 16.27 -8.15 -4.83
CA ASP A 121 14.99 -7.52 -4.54
C ASP A 121 15.11 -6.44 -3.46
N TYR A 122 15.95 -6.65 -2.43
CA TYR A 122 16.22 -5.66 -1.39
C TYR A 122 16.98 -4.46 -1.92
N VAL A 123 17.97 -4.64 -2.79
CA VAL A 123 18.70 -3.52 -3.42
C VAL A 123 17.77 -2.72 -4.32
N GLU A 124 16.94 -3.38 -5.13
CA GLU A 124 15.97 -2.71 -6.00
C GLU A 124 14.93 -1.95 -5.18
N LYS A 125 14.35 -2.58 -4.14
CA LYS A 125 13.46 -1.90 -3.18
C LYS A 125 14.15 -0.77 -2.41
N SER A 126 15.42 -0.91 -2.04
CA SER A 126 16.18 0.11 -1.30
C SER A 126 16.56 1.29 -2.18
N VAL A 127 16.83 1.07 -3.47
CA VAL A 127 17.05 2.14 -4.45
C VAL A 127 15.75 2.88 -4.73
N GLU A 128 14.64 2.15 -4.91
CA GLU A 128 13.32 2.75 -5.09
C GLU A 128 12.87 3.51 -3.83
N GLN A 129 13.09 2.96 -2.64
CA GLN A 129 12.82 3.61 -1.35
C GLN A 129 13.72 4.83 -1.10
N ARG A 130 15.00 4.79 -1.53
CA ARG A 130 15.87 5.97 -1.45
C ARG A 130 15.49 7.03 -2.46
N ARG A 131 15.04 6.63 -3.66
CA ARG A 131 14.53 7.54 -4.68
C ARG A 131 13.25 8.22 -4.20
N THR A 132 12.30 7.46 -3.69
CA THR A 132 11.07 7.99 -3.06
C THR A 132 11.38 8.81 -1.82
N ALA A 133 12.29 8.40 -0.92
CA ALA A 133 12.65 9.20 0.26
C ALA A 133 13.43 10.48 -0.08
N ILE A 134 14.21 10.51 -1.18
CA ILE A 134 14.84 11.73 -1.69
C ILE A 134 13.78 12.64 -2.33
N GLU A 135 12.85 12.06 -3.09
CA GLU A 135 11.71 12.79 -3.67
C GLU A 135 10.77 13.33 -2.57
N GLU A 136 10.55 12.57 -1.49
CA GLU A 136 9.71 12.90 -0.33
C GLU A 136 10.39 13.95 0.56
N ARG A 137 11.69 13.83 0.85
CA ARG A 137 12.45 14.88 1.57
C ARG A 137 12.62 16.16 0.75
N ALA A 138 12.70 16.05 -0.58
CA ALA A 138 12.66 17.20 -1.48
C ALA A 138 11.25 17.82 -1.54
N ARG A 139 10.21 17.00 -1.43
CA ARG A 139 8.80 17.42 -1.35
C ARG A 139 8.48 18.07 -0.01
N GLU A 140 8.95 17.55 1.11
CA GLU A 140 8.80 18.11 2.46
C GLU A 140 9.52 19.46 2.59
N ARG A 141 10.78 19.57 2.12
CA ARG A 141 11.49 20.85 2.11
C ARG A 141 10.82 21.89 1.21
N ARG A 142 10.24 21.49 0.09
CA ARG A 142 9.47 22.39 -0.80
C ARG A 142 8.08 22.73 -0.25
N ALA A 143 7.40 21.78 0.41
CA ALA A 143 6.08 21.94 1.00
C ALA A 143 6.05 22.93 2.16
N VAL A 144 7.08 22.87 3.03
CA VAL A 144 7.27 23.82 4.14
C VAL A 144 7.60 25.23 3.64
N GLU A 145 8.32 25.35 2.52
CA GLU A 145 8.65 26.64 1.89
C GLU A 145 7.48 27.22 1.06
N GLN A 146 6.44 26.42 0.77
CA GLN A 146 5.28 26.77 -0.07
C GLN A 146 3.94 26.88 0.68
N GLY A 147 3.90 26.64 2.00
CA GLY A 147 2.67 26.79 2.80
C GLY A 147 1.66 25.64 2.66
N ILE A 148 2.14 24.43 2.36
CA ILE A 148 1.33 23.20 2.29
C ILE A 148 1.15 22.64 3.71
N ILE A 149 -0.10 22.34 4.08
CA ILE A 149 -0.50 21.84 5.40
C ILE A 149 -1.00 20.40 5.29
N GLU A 150 -0.45 19.52 6.14
CA GLU A 150 -0.81 18.10 6.19
C GLU A 150 -2.04 17.85 7.08
N SER A 151 -2.90 16.92 6.65
CA SER A 151 -4.09 16.48 7.38
C SER A 151 -4.39 15.01 7.08
N GLY A 152 -3.67 14.11 7.75
CA GLY A 152 -3.74 12.66 7.50
C GLY A 152 -3.17 12.34 6.11
N ASP A 153 -3.87 11.50 5.33
CA ASP A 153 -3.48 11.15 3.96
C ASP A 153 -3.78 12.25 2.93
N HIS A 154 -4.06 13.48 3.37
CA HIS A 154 -4.46 14.59 2.51
C HIS A 154 -3.64 15.83 2.86
N THR A 155 -3.46 16.70 1.87
CA THR A 155 -2.77 17.98 2.07
C THR A 155 -3.62 19.11 1.52
N TYR A 156 -3.47 20.30 2.06
CA TYR A 156 -4.06 21.49 1.45
C TYR A 156 -3.07 22.65 1.45
N GLU A 157 -3.23 23.56 0.49
CA GLU A 157 -2.44 24.79 0.41
C GLU A 157 -3.37 25.95 0.08
N HIS A 158 -3.07 27.12 0.63
CA HIS A 158 -3.81 28.34 0.33
C HIS A 158 -3.16 29.03 -0.86
N LEU A 159 -3.75 28.83 -2.05
CA LEU A 159 -3.27 29.43 -3.30
C LEU A 159 -3.46 30.96 -3.31
N SER A 160 -4.46 31.45 -2.58
CA SER A 160 -4.72 32.87 -2.34
C SER A 160 -5.45 33.08 -1.01
N GLU A 161 -5.87 34.32 -0.73
CA GLU A 161 -6.74 34.62 0.42
C GLU A 161 -8.08 33.89 0.36
N ASP A 162 -8.59 33.59 -0.84
CA ASP A 162 -9.91 32.97 -1.02
C ASP A 162 -9.83 31.49 -1.42
N ILE A 163 -8.85 31.13 -2.26
CA ILE A 163 -8.78 29.83 -2.91
C ILE A 163 -7.85 28.89 -2.14
N THR A 164 -8.38 27.73 -1.78
CA THR A 164 -7.62 26.64 -1.16
C THR A 164 -7.63 25.42 -2.08
N LEU A 165 -6.45 24.88 -2.35
CA LEU A 165 -6.29 23.61 -3.05
C LEU A 165 -6.19 22.49 -2.03
N VAL A 166 -7.02 21.46 -2.19
CA VAL A 166 -7.01 20.23 -1.39
C VAL A 166 -6.55 19.10 -2.29
N ARG A 167 -5.47 18.42 -1.94
CA ARG A 167 -4.97 17.24 -2.65
C ARG A 167 -5.33 15.99 -1.86
N VAL A 168 -6.04 15.08 -2.51
CA VAL A 168 -6.43 13.80 -1.92
C VAL A 168 -5.32 12.79 -2.17
N GLY A 169 -4.60 12.38 -1.13
CA GLY A 169 -3.41 11.52 -1.21
C GLY A 169 -3.67 10.02 -1.04
N VAL A 170 -4.90 9.56 -1.27
CA VAL A 170 -5.27 8.13 -1.29
C VAL A 170 -5.61 7.69 -2.71
N ASP A 171 -5.65 6.39 -2.97
CA ASP A 171 -5.99 5.82 -4.29
C ASP A 171 -7.49 5.49 -4.43
N ALA A 172 -8.21 5.29 -3.33
CA ALA A 172 -9.63 4.96 -3.34
C ALA A 172 -10.43 5.79 -2.34
N LEU A 173 -11.59 6.32 -2.77
CA LEU A 173 -12.56 7.01 -1.92
C LEU A 173 -13.75 6.10 -1.59
N ASP A 174 -13.72 5.55 -0.38
CA ASP A 174 -14.72 4.61 0.13
C ASP A 174 -15.14 4.89 1.59
N GLY A 175 -15.82 3.94 2.24
CA GLY A 175 -16.30 4.12 3.61
C GLY A 175 -15.20 4.36 4.64
N TYR A 176 -13.97 3.93 4.40
CA TYR A 176 -12.84 4.04 5.32
C TYR A 176 -11.98 5.28 5.07
N THR A 177 -11.79 5.67 3.80
CA THR A 177 -10.94 6.81 3.43
C THR A 177 -11.70 8.14 3.37
N VAL A 178 -13.03 8.11 3.27
CA VAL A 178 -13.86 9.33 3.24
C VAL A 178 -13.94 10.09 4.58
N PRO A 179 -14.00 9.46 5.76
CA PRO A 179 -14.14 10.20 7.02
C PRO A 179 -13.05 11.26 7.27
N PRO A 180 -11.74 10.97 7.06
CA PRO A 180 -10.69 11.99 7.15
C PRO A 180 -10.87 13.15 6.16
N LEU A 181 -11.13 12.84 4.87
CA LEU A 181 -11.38 13.86 3.85
C LEU A 181 -12.58 14.74 4.19
N ARG A 182 -13.67 14.13 4.68
CA ARG A 182 -14.87 14.84 5.11
C ARG A 182 -14.55 15.82 6.22
N LYS A 183 -13.80 15.37 7.23
CA LYS A 183 -13.40 16.22 8.36
C LYS A 183 -12.58 17.41 7.85
N LEU A 184 -11.57 17.17 6.99
CA LEU A 184 -10.75 18.22 6.40
C LEU A 184 -11.61 19.27 5.66
N LEU A 185 -12.50 18.85 4.76
CA LEU A 185 -13.34 19.77 4.00
C LEU A 185 -14.29 20.56 4.90
N VAL A 186 -14.84 19.93 5.95
CA VAL A 186 -15.69 20.62 6.93
C VAL A 186 -14.89 21.64 7.73
N ASP A 187 -13.70 21.26 8.20
CA ASP A 187 -12.83 22.13 8.96
C ASP A 187 -12.43 23.36 8.12
N LEU A 188 -12.04 23.18 6.84
CA LEU A 188 -11.72 24.29 5.93
C LEU A 188 -12.88 25.27 5.77
N VAL A 189 -14.09 24.76 5.55
CA VAL A 189 -15.30 25.60 5.42
C VAL A 189 -15.61 26.33 6.71
N ASN A 190 -15.45 25.69 7.87
CA ASN A 190 -15.64 26.33 9.17
C ASN A 190 -14.61 27.43 9.45
N HIS A 191 -13.41 27.32 8.88
CA HIS A 191 -12.37 28.37 8.93
C HIS A 191 -12.54 29.42 7.83
N GLY A 192 -13.70 29.50 7.18
CA GLY A 192 -14.02 30.55 6.21
C GLY A 192 -13.48 30.31 4.81
N ARG A 193 -12.96 29.12 4.50
CA ARG A 193 -12.48 28.79 3.15
C ARG A 193 -13.65 28.29 2.30
N PHE A 194 -14.15 29.15 1.41
CA PHE A 194 -15.33 28.85 0.59
C PHE A 194 -15.03 28.61 -0.89
N TYR A 195 -13.79 28.82 -1.35
CA TYR A 195 -13.40 28.49 -2.73
C TYR A 195 -12.39 27.35 -2.71
N LEU A 196 -12.87 26.12 -2.94
CA LEU A 196 -12.06 24.91 -2.86
C LEU A 196 -11.82 24.30 -4.24
N VAL A 197 -10.57 24.08 -4.59
CA VAL A 197 -10.19 23.16 -5.66
C VAL A 197 -9.82 21.83 -5.03
N VAL A 198 -10.47 20.73 -5.42
CA VAL A 198 -10.14 19.40 -4.91
C VAL A 198 -9.49 18.58 -6.02
N ASP A 199 -8.25 18.19 -5.80
CA ASP A 199 -7.44 17.39 -6.72
C ASP A 199 -7.61 15.90 -6.43
N LEU A 200 -8.23 15.20 -7.39
CA LEU A 200 -8.51 13.77 -7.37
C LEU A 200 -7.58 13.00 -8.32
N THR A 201 -6.44 13.58 -8.73
CA THR A 201 -5.50 12.94 -9.68
C THR A 201 -4.97 11.60 -9.17
N ALA A 202 -4.79 11.45 -7.86
CA ALA A 202 -4.36 10.19 -7.24
C ALA A 202 -5.48 9.14 -7.10
N ILE A 203 -6.74 9.50 -7.36
CA ILE A 203 -7.89 8.60 -7.19
C ILE A 203 -8.04 7.66 -8.39
N ASP A 204 -7.97 6.36 -8.12
CA ASP A 204 -8.25 5.27 -9.04
C ASP A 204 -9.73 4.86 -9.00
N HIS A 205 -10.30 4.84 -7.79
CA HIS A 205 -11.65 4.35 -7.53
C HIS A 205 -12.42 5.27 -6.58
N ILE A 206 -13.70 5.48 -6.88
CA ILE A 206 -14.62 6.24 -6.02
C ILE A 206 -15.95 5.50 -5.95
N ASN A 207 -16.56 5.44 -4.77
CA ASN A 207 -17.92 4.90 -4.61
C ASN A 207 -18.93 6.02 -4.27
N SER A 208 -20.19 5.64 -4.02
CA SER A 208 -21.26 6.58 -3.68
C SER A 208 -20.97 7.41 -2.42
N THR A 209 -20.29 6.83 -1.43
CA THR A 209 -19.85 7.53 -0.21
C THR A 209 -18.80 8.60 -0.53
N GLY A 210 -17.84 8.26 -1.40
CA GLY A 210 -16.84 9.19 -1.92
C GLY A 210 -17.49 10.37 -2.64
N VAL A 211 -18.41 10.11 -3.56
CA VAL A 211 -19.15 11.19 -4.25
C VAL A 211 -19.93 12.05 -3.26
N GLY A 212 -20.56 11.43 -2.26
CA GLY A 212 -21.34 12.12 -1.23
C GLY A 212 -20.55 13.14 -0.43
N VAL A 213 -19.23 12.96 -0.25
CA VAL A 213 -18.39 13.92 0.45
C VAL A 213 -18.31 15.26 -0.28
N PHE A 214 -18.17 15.23 -1.61
CA PHE A 214 -18.08 16.43 -2.44
C PHE A 214 -19.42 17.14 -2.55
N VAL A 215 -20.52 16.38 -2.63
CA VAL A 215 -21.88 16.96 -2.60
C VAL A 215 -22.14 17.65 -1.27
N GLY A 216 -21.72 17.05 -0.16
CA GLY A 216 -21.83 17.64 1.18
C GLY A 216 -21.01 18.92 1.32
N ALA A 217 -19.75 18.91 0.86
CA ALA A 217 -18.88 20.08 0.88
C ALA A 217 -19.43 21.22 0.02
N LEU A 218 -19.83 20.93 -1.24
CA LEU A 218 -20.38 21.93 -2.15
C LEU A 218 -21.65 22.59 -1.60
N LYS A 219 -22.57 21.82 -1.00
CA LYS A 219 -23.77 22.39 -0.37
C LYS A 219 -23.42 23.38 0.74
N ARG A 220 -22.43 23.06 1.56
CA ARG A 220 -21.99 23.88 2.68
C ARG A 220 -21.28 25.15 2.21
N ILE A 221 -20.43 25.02 1.19
CA ILE A 221 -19.75 26.13 0.51
C ILE A 221 -20.74 27.09 -0.16
N ARG A 222 -21.75 26.56 -0.88
CA ARG A 222 -22.75 27.39 -1.57
C ARG A 222 -23.62 28.21 -0.63
N ALA A 223 -23.81 27.78 0.62
CA ALA A 223 -24.48 28.58 1.65
C ALA A 223 -23.74 29.88 1.96
N HIS A 224 -22.44 29.95 1.62
CA HIS A 224 -21.59 31.12 1.75
C HIS A 224 -21.19 31.71 0.38
N HIS A 225 -21.97 31.43 -0.67
CA HIS A 225 -21.72 31.93 -2.03
C HIS A 225 -20.37 31.52 -2.65
N GLY A 226 -19.70 30.50 -2.09
CA GLY A 226 -18.44 29.99 -2.62
C GLY A 226 -18.59 28.95 -3.73
N GLY A 227 -17.45 28.44 -4.20
CA GLY A 227 -17.36 27.46 -5.28
C GLY A 227 -16.50 26.25 -4.94
N LEU A 228 -16.86 25.09 -5.49
CA LEU A 228 -16.03 23.88 -5.41
C LEU A 228 -15.80 23.33 -6.82
N ALA A 229 -14.53 23.22 -7.22
CA ALA A 229 -14.11 22.65 -8.49
C ALA A 229 -13.34 21.35 -8.25
N LEU A 230 -13.45 20.40 -9.16
CA LEU A 230 -12.77 19.10 -9.09
C LEU A 230 -11.72 18.98 -10.21
N VAL A 231 -10.53 18.51 -9.87
CA VAL A 231 -9.52 18.08 -10.85
C VAL A 231 -9.57 16.56 -10.97
N VAL A 232 -9.88 16.06 -12.15
CA VAL A 232 -10.07 14.62 -12.39
C VAL A 232 -9.44 14.23 -13.73
N GLN A 233 -8.41 13.38 -13.70
CA GLN A 233 -7.74 12.88 -14.90
C GLN A 233 -8.19 11.48 -15.32
N ARG A 234 -8.64 10.66 -14.36
CA ARG A 234 -9.01 9.27 -14.63
C ARG A 234 -10.37 9.20 -15.30
N GLU A 235 -10.38 8.69 -16.54
CA GLU A 235 -11.58 8.50 -17.36
C GLU A 235 -12.66 7.67 -16.64
N SER A 236 -12.26 6.67 -15.83
CA SER A 236 -13.17 5.84 -15.02
C SER A 236 -13.97 6.68 -14.02
N VAL A 237 -13.30 7.60 -13.33
CA VAL A 237 -13.90 8.51 -12.36
C VAL A 237 -14.78 9.53 -13.08
N LEU A 238 -14.30 10.16 -14.16
CA LEU A 238 -15.10 11.08 -14.98
C LEU A 238 -16.38 10.43 -15.52
N LYS A 239 -16.30 9.20 -16.05
CA LYS A 239 -17.45 8.44 -16.52
C LYS A 239 -18.48 8.24 -15.42
N MET A 240 -18.03 7.92 -14.21
CA MET A 240 -18.93 7.80 -13.06
C MET A 240 -19.67 9.12 -12.79
N PHE A 241 -18.96 10.25 -12.72
CA PHE A 241 -19.58 11.59 -12.53
C PHE A 241 -20.57 11.94 -13.65
N ARG A 242 -20.32 11.52 -14.90
CA ARG A 242 -21.24 11.71 -16.03
C ARG A 242 -22.52 10.87 -15.86
N ILE A 243 -22.39 9.60 -15.50
CA ILE A 243 -23.52 8.68 -15.32
C ILE A 243 -24.49 9.18 -14.24
N ILE A 244 -23.95 9.64 -13.11
CA ILE A 244 -24.73 10.17 -11.99
C ILE A 244 -25.17 11.63 -12.19
N GLY A 245 -24.86 12.23 -13.35
CA GLY A 245 -25.28 13.59 -13.72
C GLY A 245 -24.58 14.71 -12.95
N LEU A 246 -23.51 14.42 -12.22
CA LEU A 246 -22.83 15.38 -11.35
C LEU A 246 -21.84 16.29 -12.08
N THR A 247 -21.48 16.00 -13.33
CA THR A 247 -20.68 16.92 -14.16
C THR A 247 -21.37 18.26 -14.42
N ARG A 248 -22.69 18.36 -14.22
CA ARG A 248 -23.42 19.64 -14.28
C ARG A 248 -23.44 20.40 -12.96
N VAL A 249 -23.07 19.73 -11.87
CA VAL A 249 -23.11 20.26 -10.50
C VAL A 249 -21.72 20.73 -10.07
N PHE A 250 -20.68 20.00 -10.51
CA PHE A 250 -19.28 20.32 -10.28
C PHE A 250 -18.59 20.72 -11.58
N PRO A 251 -17.99 21.91 -11.65
CA PRO A 251 -16.94 22.19 -12.63
C PRO A 251 -15.82 21.16 -12.47
N THR A 252 -15.52 20.43 -13.54
CA THR A 252 -14.48 19.39 -13.58
C THR A 252 -13.41 19.80 -14.59
N PHE A 253 -12.14 19.60 -14.25
CA PHE A 253 -10.98 20.02 -15.04
C PHE A 253 -9.91 18.92 -15.03
N ASP A 254 -9.04 18.90 -16.04
CA ASP A 254 -7.96 17.93 -16.12
C ASP A 254 -6.74 18.35 -15.27
N THR A 255 -6.60 19.64 -14.98
CA THR A 255 -5.49 20.20 -14.19
C THR A 255 -5.95 21.30 -13.24
N VAL A 256 -5.11 21.61 -12.24
CA VAL A 256 -5.40 22.61 -11.19
C VAL A 256 -5.54 24.04 -11.76
N GLY A 257 -4.70 24.44 -12.72
CA GLY A 257 -4.67 25.81 -13.25
C GLY A 257 -6.05 26.31 -13.75
N PRO A 258 -6.68 25.61 -14.72
CA PRO A 258 -8.02 25.98 -15.19
C PRO A 258 -9.10 25.98 -14.10
N ALA A 259 -8.99 25.10 -13.11
CA ALA A 259 -9.92 25.07 -11.98
C ALA A 259 -9.81 26.32 -11.10
N VAL A 260 -8.58 26.75 -10.83
CA VAL A 260 -8.28 27.97 -10.07
C VAL A 260 -8.74 29.21 -10.83
N GLU A 261 -8.49 29.29 -12.14
CA GLU A 261 -8.97 30.40 -12.97
C GLU A 261 -10.49 30.50 -12.99
N HIS A 262 -11.18 29.36 -13.05
CA HIS A 262 -12.65 29.31 -13.00
C HIS A 262 -13.18 29.87 -11.68
N LEU A 263 -12.65 29.40 -10.55
CA LEU A 263 -13.07 29.89 -9.23
C LEU A 263 -12.68 31.35 -9.01
N GLY A 264 -11.52 31.79 -9.50
CA GLY A 264 -11.08 33.19 -9.39
C GLY A 264 -12.06 34.17 -10.03
N ARG A 265 -12.69 33.81 -11.16
CA ARG A 265 -13.73 34.63 -11.80
C ARG A 265 -15.00 34.73 -10.96
N ASP A 266 -15.33 33.69 -10.20
CA ASP A 266 -16.50 33.68 -9.33
C ASP A 266 -16.25 34.51 -8.06
N VAL A 267 -15.04 34.43 -7.48
CA VAL A 267 -14.62 35.30 -6.35
C VAL A 267 -14.80 36.78 -6.71
N THR A 268 -14.36 37.19 -7.90
CA THR A 268 -14.45 38.60 -8.32
C THR A 268 -15.88 39.09 -8.48
N LYS A 269 -16.83 38.21 -8.83
CA LYS A 269 -18.26 38.57 -9.00
C LYS A 269 -19.00 38.71 -7.68
N THR A 270 -18.55 38.04 -6.63
CA THR A 270 -19.19 38.09 -5.31
C THR A 270 -18.77 39.32 -4.50
N HIS A 271 -17.61 39.93 -4.84
CA HIS A 271 -17.06 41.11 -4.16
C HIS A 271 -17.40 42.46 -4.85
N VAL A 272 -18.24 42.45 -5.90
CA VAL A 272 -18.73 43.63 -6.63
C VAL A 272 -20.22 43.82 -6.33
#